data_AF-A0A4Y3QT91-F1
#
_entry.id   AF-A0A4Y3QT91-F1
#
_cell.length_a   1.000
_cell.length_b   1.000
_cell.length_c   1.000
_cell.angle_alpha   90.00
_cell.angle_beta   90.00
_cell.angle_gamma   90.00
#
_symmetry.space_group_name_H-M   'P 1'
#
loop_
_entity.id
_entity.type
_entity.pdbx_description
1 polymer ?
#
loop_
_entity_poly.entity_id
_entity_poly.type
_entity_poly.pdbx_seq_one_letter_code
_entity_poly.pdbx_strand_id
1 'polypeptide(L)'
;MEHTDRQLPARLREDLVLLTAYLLSTGHGLLHEPAAYAPARAVDAARRTLGLLAEHDGPDRRLDEVRARIDEFFTDPHDGEPLAELLDELCVRMAEVVDAFQEDASPAETQPR
;
A
#
# COMPACT_ATOMS: atom_id res chain seq x y z
N MET A 1 7.40 17.31 -30.13
CA MET A 1 7.08 16.30 -29.09
C MET A 1 7.26 16.98 -27.75
N GLU A 2 6.21 17.63 -27.25
CA GLU A 2 6.18 18.06 -25.84
C GLU A 2 6.01 16.80 -25.00
N HIS A 3 7.07 16.37 -24.30
CA HIS A 3 6.87 15.61 -23.09
C HIS A 3 6.29 16.59 -22.08
N THR A 4 4.96 16.56 -21.91
CA THR A 4 4.32 17.22 -20.78
C THR A 4 4.91 16.60 -19.53
N ASP A 5 5.89 17.28 -18.94
CA ASP A 5 6.54 16.90 -17.70
C ASP A 5 5.46 16.96 -16.61
N ARG A 6 4.81 15.83 -16.34
CA ARG A 6 3.73 15.75 -15.36
C ARG A 6 4.37 15.87 -13.98
N GLN A 7 4.53 17.09 -13.52
CA GLN A 7 5.09 17.36 -12.21
C GLN A 7 4.10 16.90 -11.14
N LEU A 8 4.55 16.00 -10.25
CA LEU A 8 3.75 15.57 -9.11
C LEU A 8 3.34 16.78 -8.25
N PRO A 9 2.11 16.80 -7.68
CA PRO A 9 1.72 17.79 -6.68
C PRO A 9 2.76 17.89 -5.57
N ALA A 10 3.05 19.11 -5.10
CA ALA A 10 4.13 19.36 -4.14
C ALA A 10 3.99 18.54 -2.84
N ARG A 11 2.75 18.36 -2.35
CA ARG A 11 2.44 17.54 -1.17
C ARG A 11 2.72 16.06 -1.42
N LEU A 12 2.21 15.48 -2.51
CA LEU A 12 2.48 14.08 -2.87
C LEU A 12 3.99 13.82 -3.00
N ARG A 13 4.73 14.77 -3.58
CA ARG A 13 6.20 14.69 -3.65
C ARG A 13 6.83 14.63 -2.26
N GLU A 14 6.43 15.51 -1.35
CA GLU A 14 6.92 15.53 0.03
C GLU A 14 6.61 14.22 0.76
N ASP A 15 5.38 13.73 0.62
CA ASP A 15 4.94 12.48 1.25
C ASP A 15 5.72 11.26 0.74
N LEU A 16 5.99 11.18 -0.56
CA LEU A 16 6.84 10.14 -1.14
C LEU A 16 8.30 10.23 -0.66
N VAL A 17 8.83 11.45 -0.48
CA VAL A 17 10.16 11.67 0.11
C VAL A 17 10.18 11.17 1.57
N LEU A 18 9.14 11.48 2.35
CA LEU A 18 9.03 11.02 3.74
C LEU A 18 8.87 9.49 3.83
N LEU A 19 8.07 8.88 2.96
CA LEU A 19 7.94 7.42 2.88
C LEU A 19 9.28 6.77 2.51
N THR A 20 10.02 7.36 1.57
CA THR A 20 11.36 6.88 1.19
C THR A 20 12.33 6.97 2.36
N ALA A 21 12.36 8.10 3.07
CA ALA A 21 13.19 8.27 4.27
C ALA A 21 12.85 7.24 5.34
N TYR A 22 11.55 6.99 5.57
CA TYR A 22 11.08 5.96 6.48
C TYR A 22 11.57 4.57 6.07
N LEU A 23 11.36 4.15 4.81
CA LEU A 23 11.78 2.83 4.31
C LEU A 23 13.30 2.61 4.46
N LEU A 24 14.11 3.60 4.10
CA LEU A 24 15.57 3.52 4.24
C LEU A 24 16.00 3.42 5.70
N SER A 25 15.39 4.22 6.59
CA SER A 25 15.69 4.17 8.02
C SER A 25 15.28 2.85 8.66
N THR A 26 14.12 2.30 8.26
CA THR A 26 13.62 0.99 8.67
C THR A 26 14.57 -0.11 8.21
N GLY A 27 14.97 -0.12 6.94
CA GLY A 27 15.91 -1.11 6.40
C GLY A 27 17.25 -1.08 7.12
N HIS A 28 17.78 0.12 7.41
CA HIS A 28 19.00 0.26 8.20
C HIS A 28 18.84 -0.27 9.64
N GLY A 29 17.72 0.05 10.31
CA GLY A 29 17.44 -0.46 11.66
C GLY A 29 17.38 -1.99 11.71
N LEU A 30 16.77 -2.62 10.70
CA LEU A 30 16.64 -4.08 10.60
C LEU A 30 17.98 -4.82 10.49
N LEU A 31 19.08 -4.15 10.12
CA LEU A 31 20.43 -4.74 10.16
C LEU A 31 20.92 -5.04 11.59
N HIS A 32 20.30 -4.41 12.58
CA HIS A 32 20.70 -4.46 13.98
C HIS A 32 19.58 -4.92 14.92
N GLU A 33 18.39 -5.19 14.39
CA GLU A 33 17.20 -5.62 15.13
C GLU A 33 16.89 -7.11 14.84
N PRO A 34 16.09 -7.77 15.71
CA PRO A 34 15.58 -9.11 15.41
C PRO A 34 14.83 -9.17 14.08
N ALA A 35 15.11 -10.20 13.28
CA ALA A 35 14.50 -10.41 11.97
C ALA A 35 12.96 -10.47 12.00
N ALA A 36 12.38 -10.88 13.14
CA ALA A 36 10.94 -10.94 13.37
C ALA A 36 10.24 -9.57 13.27
N TYR A 37 10.97 -8.44 13.36
CA TYR A 37 10.38 -7.11 13.18
C TYR A 37 10.20 -6.72 11.71
N ALA A 38 10.92 -7.35 10.78
CA ALA A 38 10.89 -6.97 9.37
C ALA A 38 9.48 -7.08 8.76
N PRO A 39 8.71 -8.17 8.98
CA PRO A 39 7.36 -8.27 8.44
C PRO A 39 6.42 -7.20 9.02
N ALA A 40 6.48 -6.93 10.32
CA ALA A 40 5.63 -5.92 10.96
C ALA A 40 5.90 -4.51 10.42
N ARG A 41 7.18 -4.15 10.21
CA ARG A 41 7.53 -2.86 9.60
C ARG A 41 7.15 -2.77 8.12
N ALA A 42 7.18 -3.89 7.38
CA ALA A 42 6.70 -3.93 6.00
C ALA A 42 5.18 -3.68 5.94
N VAL A 43 4.40 -4.26 6.86
CA VAL A 43 2.96 -4.00 6.97
C VAL A 43 2.67 -2.54 7.32
N ASP A 44 3.41 -1.94 8.26
CA ASP A 44 3.26 -0.52 8.59
C ASP A 44 3.62 0.39 7.40
N ALA A 45 4.65 0.05 6.63
CA ALA A 45 4.99 0.78 5.39
C ALA A 45 3.86 0.69 4.35
N ALA A 46 3.25 -0.49 4.18
CA ALA A 46 2.11 -0.69 3.28
C ALA A 46 0.91 0.15 3.74
N ARG A 47 0.56 0.10 5.03
CA ARG A 47 -0.49 0.94 5.64
C ARG A 47 -0.29 2.43 5.36
N ARG A 48 0.94 2.94 5.53
CA ARG A 48 1.27 4.33 5.24
C ARG A 48 1.10 4.66 3.75
N THR A 49 1.53 3.75 2.86
CA THR A 49 1.38 3.91 1.42
C THR A 49 -0.10 4.00 1.01
N LEU A 50 -0.94 3.10 1.53
CA LEU A 50 -2.39 3.12 1.31
C LEU A 50 -3.02 4.43 1.81
N GLY A 51 -2.54 4.96 2.95
CA GLY A 51 -2.98 6.26 3.44
C GLY A 51 -2.66 7.42 2.49
N LEU A 52 -1.47 7.43 1.91
CA LEU A 52 -1.10 8.45 0.92
C LEU A 52 -1.94 8.33 -0.36
N LEU A 53 -2.26 7.10 -0.81
CA LEU A 53 -3.11 6.90 -1.98
C LEU A 53 -4.52 7.47 -1.74
N ALA A 54 -5.14 7.17 -0.59
CA ALA A 54 -6.46 7.70 -0.24
C ALA A 54 -6.48 9.24 -0.17
N GLU A 55 -5.39 9.86 0.29
CA GLU A 55 -5.28 11.32 0.39
C GLU A 55 -5.10 12.03 -0.97
N HIS A 56 -4.42 11.40 -1.93
CA HIS A 56 -4.02 12.06 -3.18
C HIS A 56 -4.78 11.59 -4.44
N ASP A 57 -5.21 10.33 -4.49
CA ASP A 57 -5.92 9.76 -5.65
C ASP A 57 -7.44 9.64 -5.42
N GLY A 58 -7.87 9.93 -4.19
CA GLY A 58 -9.25 9.82 -3.75
C GLY A 58 -9.56 8.46 -3.12
N PRO A 59 -10.77 8.30 -2.55
CA PRO A 59 -11.14 7.07 -1.87
C PRO A 59 -11.29 5.91 -2.86
N ASP A 60 -10.54 4.83 -2.65
CA ASP A 60 -10.78 3.53 -3.27
C ASP A 60 -11.17 2.54 -2.16
N ARG A 61 -12.42 2.09 -2.20
CA ARG A 61 -12.98 1.19 -1.20
C ARG A 61 -12.14 -0.09 -1.02
N ARG A 62 -11.55 -0.61 -2.09
CA ARG A 62 -10.73 -1.83 -2.06
C ARG A 62 -9.44 -1.59 -1.27
N LEU A 63 -8.78 -0.45 -1.51
CA LEU A 63 -7.58 -0.05 -0.77
C LEU A 63 -7.91 0.31 0.69
N ASP A 64 -9.05 0.95 0.93
CA ASP A 64 -9.52 1.29 2.27
C ASP A 64 -9.81 0.04 3.11
N GLU A 65 -10.41 -1.00 2.52
CA GLU A 65 -10.66 -2.28 3.19
C GLU A 65 -9.34 -2.98 3.59
N VAL A 66 -8.32 -2.96 2.72
CA VAL A 66 -6.97 -3.47 3.06
C VAL A 66 -6.35 -2.67 4.20
N ARG A 67 -6.41 -1.34 4.14
CA ARG A 67 -5.88 -0.47 5.19
C ARG A 67 -6.59 -0.67 6.52
N ALA A 68 -7.92 -0.74 6.51
CA ALA A 68 -8.74 -0.96 7.69
C ALA A 68 -8.38 -2.27 8.39
N ARG A 69 -8.16 -3.34 7.62
CA ARG A 69 -7.72 -4.62 8.18
C ARG A 69 -6.37 -4.53 8.89
N ILE A 70 -5.41 -3.79 8.31
CA ILE A 70 -4.12 -3.54 8.95
C ILE A 70 -4.30 -2.73 10.24
N ASP A 71 -5.15 -1.70 10.21
CA ASP A 71 -5.47 -0.88 11.37
C ASP A 71 -6.10 -1.73 12.51
N GLU A 72 -7.02 -2.63 12.17
CA GLU A 72 -7.64 -3.57 13.11
C GLU A 72 -6.60 -4.46 13.79
N PHE A 73 -5.67 -5.06 13.02
CA PHE A 73 -4.62 -5.91 13.57
C PHE A 73 -3.68 -5.20 14.55
N PHE A 74 -3.36 -3.91 14.30
CA PHE A 74 -2.49 -3.15 15.20
C PHE A 74 -3.22 -2.54 16.40
N THR A 75 -4.53 -2.30 16.29
CA THR A 75 -5.32 -1.63 17.33
C THR A 75 -5.98 -2.62 18.28
N ASP A 76 -6.39 -3.78 17.77
CA ASP A 76 -7.03 -4.82 18.57
C ASP A 76 -6.04 -5.97 18.79
N PRO A 77 -5.67 -6.30 20.05
CA PRO A 77 -4.99 -7.54 20.36
C PRO A 77 -5.98 -8.71 20.22
N HIS A 78 -6.53 -8.91 19.03
CA HIS A 78 -7.41 -10.03 18.73
C HIS A 78 -6.62 -11.34 18.79
N ASP A 79 -6.77 -12.03 19.92
CA ASP A 79 -6.64 -13.48 20.12
C ASP A 79 -5.45 -14.18 19.44
N GLY A 80 -4.31 -13.49 19.32
CA GLY A 80 -3.08 -14.12 18.84
C GLY A 80 -3.12 -14.56 17.38
N GLU A 81 -3.89 -13.87 16.52
CA GLU A 81 -3.75 -14.04 15.07
C GLU A 81 -2.26 -13.87 14.69
N PRO A 82 -1.63 -14.88 14.08
CA PRO A 82 -0.25 -14.77 13.64
C PRO A 82 -0.13 -13.73 12.53
N LEU A 83 0.87 -12.86 12.61
CA LEU A 83 1.21 -11.91 11.55
C LEU A 83 1.36 -12.56 10.16
N ALA A 84 1.74 -13.85 10.11
CA ALA A 84 1.81 -14.61 8.87
C ALA A 84 0.43 -14.82 8.21
N GLU A 85 -0.61 -15.12 8.99
CA GLU A 85 -1.97 -15.33 8.48
C GLU A 85 -2.56 -14.02 7.95
N LEU A 86 -2.34 -12.92 8.68
CA LEU A 86 -2.68 -11.58 8.20
C LEU A 86 -1.96 -11.29 6.87
N LEU A 87 -0.66 -11.56 6.76
CA LEU A 87 0.09 -11.28 5.54
C LEU A 87 -0.44 -12.07 4.34
N ASP A 88 -0.81 -13.33 4.52
CA ASP A 88 -1.41 -14.14 3.46
C ASP A 88 -2.75 -13.52 3.01
N GLU A 89 -3.60 -13.13 3.95
CA GLU A 89 -4.88 -12.44 3.68
C GLU A 89 -4.67 -11.13 2.92
N LEU A 90 -3.73 -10.29 3.37
CA LEU A 90 -3.43 -9.00 2.75
C LEU A 90 -2.86 -9.18 1.34
N CYS A 91 -2.03 -10.20 1.11
CA CYS A 91 -1.51 -10.51 -0.23
C CYS A 91 -2.63 -10.88 -1.21
N VAL A 92 -3.58 -11.71 -0.77
CA VAL A 92 -4.74 -12.10 -1.61
C VAL A 92 -5.59 -10.87 -1.95
N ARG A 93 -5.95 -10.05 -0.95
CA ARG A 93 -6.74 -8.83 -1.21
C ARG A 93 -6.02 -7.85 -2.13
N MET A 94 -4.72 -7.65 -1.95
CA MET A 94 -3.94 -6.78 -2.85
C MET A 94 -3.88 -7.34 -4.27
N ALA A 95 -3.82 -8.66 -4.45
CA ALA A 95 -3.91 -9.27 -5.77
C ALA A 95 -5.25 -8.96 -6.45
N GLU A 96 -6.36 -9.07 -5.72
CA GLU A 96 -7.70 -8.69 -6.22
C GLU A 96 -7.76 -7.21 -6.64
N VAL A 97 -7.11 -6.32 -5.86
CA VAL A 97 -7.00 -4.90 -6.22
C VAL A 97 -6.19 -4.71 -7.50
N VAL A 98 -5.07 -5.39 -7.64
CA VAL A 98 -4.20 -5.31 -8.83
C VAL A 98 -4.94 -5.78 -10.08
N ASP A 99 -5.65 -6.91 -10.00
CA ASP A 99 -6.44 -7.44 -11.11
C ASP A 99 -7.51 -6.43 -11.53
N ALA A 100 -8.22 -5.83 -10.57
CA ALA A 100 -9.25 -4.85 -10.88
C ALA A 100 -8.69 -3.54 -11.48
N PHE A 101 -7.51 -3.09 -11.06
CA PHE A 101 -6.82 -1.96 -11.72
C PHE A 101 -6.45 -2.28 -13.18
N GLN A 102 -6.13 -3.53 -13.51
CA GLN A 102 -5.83 -3.95 -14.87
C GLN A 102 -7.09 -4.00 -15.74
N GLU A 103 -8.22 -4.42 -15.18
CA GLU A 103 -9.53 -4.39 -15.84
C GLU A 103 -9.99 -2.96 -16.12
N ASP A 104 -9.88 -2.06 -15.13
CA ASP A 104 -10.22 -0.63 -15.26
C ASP A 104 -9.33 0.09 -16.31
N ALA A 105 -8.08 -0.36 -16.48
CA ALA A 105 -7.14 0.17 -17.46
C ALA A 105 -7.32 -0.41 -18.88
N SER A 106 -8.10 -1.49 -19.04
CA SER A 106 -8.32 -2.13 -20.33
C SER A 106 -9.46 -1.42 -21.08
N PRO A 107 -9.19 -0.71 -22.20
CA PRO A 107 -10.25 -0.03 -22.94
C PRO A 107 -11.23 -1.09 -23.47
N ALA A 108 -12.51 -0.95 -23.11
CA ALA A 108 -13.60 -1.79 -23.59
C ALA A 108 -13.43 -2.02 -25.10
N GLU A 109 -13.09 -3.26 -25.49
CA GLU A 109 -13.04 -3.67 -26.88
C GLU A 109 -14.39 -3.33 -27.50
N THR A 110 -14.40 -2.32 -28.35
CA THR A 110 -15.56 -1.93 -29.13
C THR A 110 -15.85 -3.08 -30.09
N GLN A 111 -16.73 -3.99 -29.70
CA GLN A 111 -17.25 -5.05 -30.57
C GLN A 111 -18.09 -4.37 -31.66
N PRO A 112 -17.69 -4.41 -32.94
CA PRO A 112 -18.55 -3.93 -34.01
C PRO A 112 -19.67 -4.95 -34.23
N ARG A 113 -20.89 -4.43 -34.42
CA ARG A 113 -22.07 -5.19 -34.85
C ARG A 113 -21.96 -5.64 -36.31
#